data_AF-A0AA39DZB1-F1
#
_entry.id   AF-A0AA39DZB1-F1
#
_cell.length_a   1.000
_cell.length_b   1.000
_cell.length_c   1.000
_cell.angle_alpha   90.00
_cell.angle_beta   90.00
_cell.angle_gamma   90.00
#
_symmetry.space_group_name_H-M   'P 1'
#
loop_
_entity.id
_entity.type
_entity.pdbx_description
1 polymer ?
#
loop_
_entity_poly.entity_id
_entity_poly.type
_entity_poly.pdbx_seq_one_letter_code
_entity_poly.pdbx_strand_id
1 'polypeptide(L)'
;MEGEIPSDLWCLSSLESLDVSENHIRCIPAGITQLFELKTLYMNHCPMLEEIVELPSSLTKMEAHGCPCLETETFSSPLWSSLLKHFKCFKSPIQSTVFGLGGFVIPGSSGIPEWVSYQRMGCEVRIELPMNWYEDNHFLGFVLFFHHVPLDDDECETTQDGEPHCELTISHGDQSERLDEMWFHSECKTYWIRDLSYGDELDPYYSGSTSDPAIWVTYFPQISIPGEYRSSWWNNFKAHFHTPIGDGSFSCGDNTCFKVKSCGIHLLYAQDQIHYPQPSRGSLGDTEDHPAKRLKIL
;
A
#
# COMPACT_ATOMS: atom_id res chain seq x y z
N MET A 1 -24.83 -0.36 -14.66
CA MET A 1 -25.10 1.05 -14.32
C MET A 1 -23.83 1.54 -13.67
N GLU A 2 -23.24 2.65 -14.12
CA GLU A 2 -22.07 3.22 -13.46
C GLU A 2 -22.45 3.60 -12.03
N GLY A 3 -21.63 3.20 -11.05
CA GLY A 3 -21.84 3.57 -9.66
C GLY A 3 -21.22 4.93 -9.42
N GLU A 4 -22.01 5.91 -9.02
CA GLU A 4 -21.49 7.18 -8.50
C GLU A 4 -21.64 7.17 -6.97
N ILE A 5 -20.57 7.52 -6.26
CA ILE A 5 -20.64 7.70 -4.82
C ILE A 5 -21.35 9.04 -4.55
N PRO A 6 -22.47 9.06 -3.80
CA PRO A 6 -23.22 10.28 -3.54
C PRO A 6 -22.34 11.36 -2.92
N SER A 7 -22.42 12.60 -3.43
CA SER A 7 -21.60 13.72 -2.95
C SER A 7 -21.81 14.03 -1.47
N ASP A 8 -22.99 13.71 -0.94
CA ASP A 8 -23.34 13.96 0.46
C ASP A 8 -22.58 13.07 1.44
N LEU A 9 -22.04 11.92 0.96
CA LEU A 9 -21.22 11.01 1.77
C LEU A 9 -19.98 11.73 2.33
N TRP A 10 -19.41 12.65 1.56
CA TRP A 10 -18.20 13.39 1.93
C TRP A 10 -18.43 14.38 3.07
N CYS A 11 -19.68 14.66 3.42
CA CYS A 11 -20.04 15.53 4.55
C CYS A 11 -19.99 14.79 5.90
N LEU A 12 -19.79 13.47 5.91
CA LEU A 12 -19.77 12.65 7.13
C LEU A 12 -18.39 12.73 7.81
N SER A 13 -18.04 13.88 8.39
CA SER A 13 -16.71 14.15 8.95
C SER A 13 -16.25 13.18 10.05
N SER A 14 -17.17 12.47 10.69
CA SER A 14 -16.90 11.49 11.76
C SER A 14 -16.84 10.05 11.26
N LEU A 15 -16.90 9.81 9.95
CA LEU A 15 -16.84 8.47 9.37
C LEU A 15 -15.43 7.89 9.53
N GLU A 16 -15.30 6.76 10.24
CA GLU A 16 -14.00 6.10 10.48
C GLU A 16 -13.69 4.97 9.50
N SER A 17 -14.72 4.32 8.96
CA SER A 17 -14.59 3.21 8.01
C SER A 17 -15.58 3.37 6.86
N LEU A 18 -15.11 3.21 5.63
CA LEU A 18 -15.91 3.28 4.41
C LEU A 18 -15.64 2.04 3.55
N ASP A 19 -16.71 1.32 3.23
CA ASP A 19 -16.67 0.20 2.30
C ASP A 19 -17.49 0.54 1.05
N VAL A 20 -16.81 0.59 -0.09
CA VAL A 20 -17.39 0.76 -1.43
C VAL A 20 -17.05 -0.41 -2.35
N SER A 21 -16.65 -1.56 -1.78
CA SER A 21 -16.33 -2.78 -2.51
C SER A 21 -17.51 -3.27 -3.36
N GLU A 22 -17.22 -4.09 -4.37
CA GLU A 22 -18.21 -4.70 -5.28
C GLU A 22 -19.10 -3.71 -6.03
N ASN A 23 -18.62 -2.47 -6.19
CA ASN A 23 -19.31 -1.43 -6.96
C ASN A 23 -18.66 -1.21 -8.33
N HIS A 24 -19.42 -0.56 -9.22
CA HIS A 24 -18.98 -0.19 -10.57
C HIS A 24 -18.46 1.26 -10.60
N ILE A 25 -17.72 1.65 -9.56
CA ILE A 25 -17.08 2.97 -9.47
C ILE A 25 -15.89 3.03 -10.41
N ARG A 26 -15.68 4.18 -11.06
CA ARG A 26 -14.49 4.41 -11.92
C ARG A 26 -13.33 5.06 -11.18
N CYS A 27 -13.63 5.91 -10.21
CA CYS A 27 -12.62 6.62 -9.44
C CYS A 27 -13.15 6.92 -8.04
N ILE A 28 -12.22 7.18 -7.13
CA ILE A 28 -12.54 7.79 -5.84
C ILE A 28 -12.50 9.31 -5.99
N PRO A 29 -13.63 10.02 -5.75
CA PRO A 29 -13.66 11.46 -5.84
C PRO A 29 -12.74 12.11 -4.81
N ALA A 30 -12.14 13.26 -5.18
CA ALA A 30 -11.29 14.06 -4.28
C ALA A 30 -12.02 14.50 -2.99
N GLY A 31 -13.36 14.46 -2.97
CA GLY A 31 -14.18 14.69 -1.79
C GLY A 31 -13.85 13.77 -0.60
N ILE A 32 -13.25 12.59 -0.83
CA ILE A 32 -12.84 11.67 0.24
C ILE A 32 -11.88 12.31 1.24
N THR A 33 -11.11 13.33 0.83
CA THR A 33 -10.19 14.08 1.70
C THR A 33 -10.90 14.91 2.78
N GLN A 34 -12.22 15.10 2.66
CA GLN A 34 -13.05 15.77 3.68
C GLN A 34 -13.44 14.83 4.83
N LEU A 35 -13.22 13.52 4.69
CA LEU A 35 -13.45 12.54 5.74
C LEU A 35 -12.22 12.48 6.66
N PHE A 36 -12.10 13.47 7.54
CA PHE A 36 -10.90 13.68 8.38
C PHE A 36 -10.65 12.62 9.45
N GLU A 37 -11.67 11.81 9.79
CA GLU A 37 -11.56 10.71 10.75
C GLU A 37 -11.50 9.34 10.05
N LEU A 38 -11.48 9.29 8.72
CA LEU A 38 -11.48 8.02 7.97
C LEU A 38 -10.15 7.30 8.15
N LYS A 39 -10.17 6.15 8.82
CA LYS A 39 -9.03 5.28 9.08
C LYS A 39 -8.95 4.13 8.09
N THR A 40 -10.10 3.67 7.60
CA THR A 40 -10.21 2.45 6.80
C THR A 40 -11.04 2.66 5.54
N LEU A 41 -10.51 2.22 4.40
CA LEU A 41 -11.18 2.30 3.10
C LEU A 41 -11.11 0.96 2.35
N TYR A 42 -12.27 0.36 2.06
CA TYR A 42 -12.39 -0.85 1.25
C TYR A 42 -12.97 -0.52 -0.13
N MET A 43 -12.29 -0.96 -1.18
CA MET A 43 -12.64 -0.79 -2.59
C MET A 43 -12.46 -2.10 -3.35
N ASN A 44 -12.62 -3.23 -2.66
CA ASN A 44 -12.32 -4.53 -3.21
C ASN A 44 -13.29 -4.89 -4.34
N HIS A 45 -12.85 -5.66 -5.33
CA HIS A 45 -13.70 -6.14 -6.42
C HIS A 45 -14.47 -5.04 -7.18
N CYS A 46 -13.84 -3.88 -7.42
CA CYS A 46 -14.38 -2.82 -8.25
C CYS A 46 -13.81 -2.94 -9.69
N PRO A 47 -14.50 -3.62 -10.63
CA PRO A 47 -13.95 -4.00 -11.93
C PRO A 47 -13.68 -2.82 -12.86
N MET A 48 -14.26 -1.65 -12.56
CA MET A 48 -14.12 -0.43 -13.36
C MET A 48 -13.24 0.63 -12.68
N LEU A 49 -12.70 0.36 -11.49
CA LEU A 49 -11.90 1.33 -10.76
C LEU A 49 -10.56 1.53 -11.50
N GLU A 50 -10.38 2.70 -12.08
CA GLU A 50 -9.21 3.08 -12.88
C GLU A 50 -8.23 3.92 -12.06
N GLU A 51 -8.74 4.83 -11.21
CA GLU A 51 -7.91 5.84 -10.56
C GLU A 51 -8.28 6.08 -9.08
N ILE A 52 -7.24 6.25 -8.26
CA ILE A 52 -7.32 6.76 -6.88
C ILE A 52 -6.48 8.04 -6.84
N VAL A 53 -7.14 9.20 -6.93
CA VAL A 53 -6.46 10.49 -7.15
C VAL A 53 -5.94 11.09 -5.83
N GLU A 54 -6.72 10.98 -4.76
CA GLU A 54 -6.34 11.50 -3.44
C GLU A 54 -6.79 10.55 -2.33
N LEU A 55 -6.04 10.54 -1.23
CA LEU A 55 -6.32 9.78 -0.01
C LEU A 55 -6.41 10.73 1.19
N PRO A 56 -7.34 10.50 2.14
CA PRO A 56 -7.40 11.29 3.36
C PRO A 56 -6.13 11.07 4.20
N SER A 57 -5.68 12.11 4.90
CA SER A 57 -4.47 12.06 5.71
C SER A 57 -4.59 11.19 6.96
N SER A 58 -5.82 10.90 7.39
CA SER A 58 -6.13 10.03 8.54
C SER A 58 -6.11 8.55 8.19
N LEU A 59 -6.08 8.21 6.89
CA LEU A 59 -6.18 6.84 6.44
C LEU A 59 -5.01 6.02 6.99
N THR A 60 -5.32 4.90 7.61
CA THR A 60 -4.32 3.94 8.10
C THR A 60 -4.36 2.68 7.26
N LYS A 61 -5.52 2.32 6.69
CA LYS A 61 -5.73 1.08 5.95
C LYS A 61 -6.52 1.32 4.68
N MET A 62 -6.09 0.69 3.60
CA MET A 62 -6.77 0.73 2.30
C MET A 62 -6.67 -0.63 1.62
N GLU A 63 -7.76 -1.11 1.04
CA GLU A 63 -7.74 -2.31 0.21
C GLU A 63 -8.48 -2.08 -1.11
N ALA A 64 -7.87 -2.53 -2.20
CA ALA A 64 -8.40 -2.41 -3.56
C ALA A 64 -8.08 -3.66 -4.40
N HIS A 65 -8.01 -4.86 -3.79
CA HIS A 65 -7.74 -6.07 -4.56
C HIS A 65 -8.92 -6.41 -5.50
N GLY A 66 -8.68 -7.22 -6.53
CA GLY A 66 -9.72 -7.54 -7.52
C GLY A 66 -10.18 -6.34 -8.36
N CYS A 67 -9.36 -5.28 -8.47
CA CYS A 67 -9.60 -4.10 -9.31
C CYS A 67 -8.68 -4.12 -10.55
N PRO A 68 -9.01 -4.87 -11.62
CA PRO A 68 -8.13 -5.09 -12.77
C PRO A 68 -7.79 -3.82 -13.59
N CYS A 69 -8.61 -2.77 -13.49
CA CYS A 69 -8.40 -1.52 -14.23
C CYS A 69 -7.53 -0.50 -13.47
N LEU A 70 -7.20 -0.74 -12.20
CA LEU A 70 -6.47 0.22 -11.39
C LEU A 70 -4.98 0.18 -11.76
N GLU A 71 -4.44 1.31 -12.23
CA GLU A 71 -3.06 1.38 -12.71
C GLU A 71 -2.04 1.35 -11.56
N THR A 72 -1.29 0.25 -11.44
CA THR A 72 -0.26 0.06 -10.41
C THR A 72 1.18 0.07 -10.93
N GLU A 73 1.42 0.06 -12.24
CA GLU A 73 2.76 -0.16 -12.81
C GLU A 73 3.62 1.11 -12.88
N THR A 74 3.04 2.26 -13.18
CA THR A 74 3.80 3.48 -13.49
C THR A 74 3.94 4.37 -12.26
N PHE A 75 5.16 4.87 -11.98
CA PHE A 75 5.38 5.79 -10.84
C PHE A 75 4.54 7.07 -10.92
N SER A 76 4.15 7.46 -12.14
CA SER A 76 3.33 8.64 -12.40
C SER A 76 1.82 8.40 -12.24
N SER A 77 1.39 7.17 -11.89
CA SER A 77 -0.03 6.91 -11.71
C SER A 77 -0.59 7.73 -10.54
N PRO A 78 -1.89 8.10 -10.59
CA PRO A 78 -2.53 8.85 -9.50
C PRO A 78 -2.43 8.12 -8.16
N LEU A 79 -2.48 6.78 -8.19
CA LEU A 79 -2.36 5.92 -7.01
C LEU A 79 -1.05 6.17 -6.27
N TRP A 80 0.10 6.09 -6.95
CA TRP A 80 1.40 6.27 -6.28
C TRP A 80 1.63 7.71 -5.86
N SER A 81 1.19 8.66 -6.68
CA SER A 81 1.21 10.08 -6.32
C SER A 81 0.47 10.32 -5.00
N SER A 82 -0.69 9.71 -4.84
CA SER A 82 -1.51 9.81 -3.63
C SER A 82 -0.89 9.06 -2.43
N LEU A 83 -0.48 7.80 -2.61
CA LEU A 83 0.14 6.98 -1.55
C LEU A 83 1.43 7.60 -1.01
N LEU A 84 2.33 8.03 -1.89
CA LEU A 84 3.61 8.61 -1.48
C LEU A 84 3.39 9.97 -0.79
N LYS A 85 2.46 10.80 -1.28
CA LYS A 85 2.06 12.04 -0.58
C LYS A 85 1.50 11.73 0.80
N HIS A 86 0.69 10.68 0.93
CA HIS A 86 0.13 10.22 2.19
C HIS A 86 1.24 9.77 3.17
N PHE A 87 2.19 8.94 2.75
CA PHE A 87 3.34 8.53 3.58
C PHE A 87 4.21 9.70 4.03
N LYS A 88 4.43 10.70 3.17
CA LYS A 88 5.15 11.94 3.52
C LYS A 88 4.47 12.76 4.62
N CYS A 89 3.17 12.56 4.84
CA CYS A 89 2.40 13.30 5.84
C CYS A 89 2.40 12.65 7.23
N PHE A 90 2.95 11.43 7.40
CA PHE A 90 3.11 10.80 8.71
C PHE A 90 4.13 11.57 9.55
N LYS A 91 3.62 12.36 10.52
CA LYS A 91 4.41 13.28 11.35
C LYS A 91 4.69 12.77 12.77
N SER A 92 4.19 11.60 13.18
CA SER A 92 4.28 11.15 14.58
C SER A 92 4.45 9.63 14.75
N PRO A 93 5.36 9.17 15.64
CA PRO A 93 5.46 7.78 16.08
C PRO A 93 4.21 7.24 16.80
N ILE A 94 3.34 8.12 17.30
CA ILE A 94 2.15 7.74 18.07
C ILE A 94 1.06 7.13 17.17
N GLN A 95 0.97 7.57 15.91
CA GLN A 95 0.10 6.90 14.92
C GLN A 95 0.60 5.50 14.58
N SER A 96 1.92 5.26 14.68
CA SER A 96 2.55 3.96 14.41
C SER A 96 2.34 2.92 15.51
N THR A 97 2.14 3.34 16.76
CA THR A 97 2.04 2.44 17.92
C THR A 97 0.61 2.09 18.35
N VAL A 98 -0.40 2.87 17.95
CA VAL A 98 -1.80 2.66 18.39
C VAL A 98 -2.65 1.90 17.36
N PHE A 99 -2.30 1.96 16.06
CA PHE A 99 -3.13 1.37 14.99
C PHE A 99 -2.41 0.31 14.14
N GLY A 100 -1.15 -0.01 14.47
CA GLY A 100 -0.24 -0.60 13.49
C GLY A 100 -0.01 0.40 12.34
N LEU A 101 1.12 0.33 11.67
CA LEU A 101 1.25 1.00 10.37
C LEU A 101 0.36 0.22 9.41
N GLY A 102 -0.91 0.63 9.34
CA GLY A 102 -1.91 -0.09 8.56
C GLY A 102 -1.49 -0.23 7.10
N GLY A 103 -1.84 -1.37 6.54
CA GLY A 103 -1.42 -1.79 5.21
C GLY A 103 -2.27 -1.18 4.11
N PHE A 104 -1.64 -0.97 2.96
CA PHE A 104 -2.32 -0.70 1.70
C PHE A 104 -2.24 -1.96 0.87
N VAL A 105 -3.38 -2.50 0.43
CA VAL A 105 -3.44 -3.65 -0.46
C VAL A 105 -3.96 -3.18 -1.81
N ILE A 106 -3.17 -3.39 -2.86
CA ILE A 106 -3.51 -2.99 -4.22
C ILE A 106 -3.43 -4.18 -5.18
N PRO A 107 -3.99 -4.09 -6.40
CA PRO A 107 -3.86 -5.13 -7.40
C PRO A 107 -2.40 -5.45 -7.70
N GLY A 108 -2.10 -6.74 -7.76
CA GLY A 108 -0.75 -7.26 -7.91
C GLY A 108 -0.52 -8.07 -9.17
N SER A 109 -1.47 -8.12 -10.11
CA SER A 109 -1.36 -8.97 -11.32
C SER A 109 -0.08 -8.75 -12.12
N SER A 110 0.45 -7.51 -12.10
CA SER A 110 1.70 -7.13 -12.76
C SER A 110 2.95 -7.28 -11.88
N GLY A 111 2.80 -7.68 -10.62
CA GLY A 111 3.86 -7.74 -9.64
C GLY A 111 4.33 -6.38 -9.14
N ILE A 112 5.42 -6.38 -8.36
CA ILE A 112 6.00 -5.14 -7.81
C ILE A 112 6.45 -4.23 -8.96
N PRO A 113 6.09 -2.94 -8.96
CA PRO A 113 6.43 -2.04 -10.06
C PRO A 113 7.94 -1.89 -10.27
N GLU A 114 8.37 -1.77 -11.52
CA GLU A 114 9.81 -1.70 -11.88
C GLU A 114 10.54 -0.50 -11.28
N TRP A 115 9.83 0.58 -10.94
CA TRP A 115 10.42 1.77 -10.32
C TRP A 115 10.85 1.54 -8.86
N VAL A 116 10.38 0.47 -8.21
CA VAL A 116 10.81 0.09 -6.86
C VAL A 116 12.27 -0.32 -6.90
N SER A 117 13.11 0.40 -6.16
CA SER A 117 14.57 0.39 -6.33
C SER A 117 15.22 -0.96 -6.02
N TYR A 118 14.78 -1.62 -4.95
CA TYR A 118 15.36 -2.87 -4.48
C TYR A 118 14.29 -3.94 -4.48
N GLN A 119 14.40 -4.91 -5.39
CA GLN A 119 13.46 -6.02 -5.51
C GLN A 119 14.19 -7.36 -5.47
N ARG A 120 13.53 -8.36 -4.87
CA ARG A 120 14.02 -9.74 -4.78
C ARG A 120 12.85 -10.72 -4.90
N MET A 121 13.15 -11.89 -5.44
CA MET A 121 12.25 -13.04 -5.35
C MET A 121 12.29 -13.61 -3.93
N GLY A 122 11.16 -14.13 -3.47
CA GLY A 122 10.99 -14.66 -2.11
C GLY A 122 10.47 -13.62 -1.12
N CYS A 123 10.54 -13.97 0.16
CA CYS A 123 9.95 -13.23 1.29
C CYS A 123 10.93 -12.29 2.02
N GLU A 124 12.20 -12.24 1.60
CA GLU A 124 13.23 -11.39 2.21
C GLU A 124 13.87 -10.43 1.22
N VAL A 125 13.99 -9.16 1.63
CA VAL A 125 14.77 -8.15 0.91
C VAL A 125 15.68 -7.42 1.90
N ARG A 126 16.96 -7.33 1.54
CA ARG A 126 17.99 -6.62 2.30
C ARG A 126 18.64 -5.56 1.42
N ILE A 127 18.89 -4.40 2.00
CA ILE A 127 19.55 -3.27 1.35
C ILE A 127 20.70 -2.75 2.21
N GLU A 128 21.74 -2.26 1.54
CA GLU A 128 22.74 -1.42 2.18
C GLU A 128 22.19 0.01 2.28
N LEU A 129 22.22 0.57 3.48
CA LEU A 129 21.75 1.92 3.74
C LEU A 129 22.72 2.95 3.11
N PRO A 130 22.19 4.05 2.55
CA PRO A 130 23.03 5.13 2.05
C PRO A 130 23.99 5.67 3.10
N MET A 131 25.14 6.17 2.66
CA MET A 131 26.09 6.81 3.56
C MET A 131 25.43 7.99 4.27
N ASN A 132 25.56 8.06 5.60
CA ASN A 132 24.98 9.09 6.45
C ASN A 132 23.44 9.18 6.42
N TRP A 133 22.74 8.08 6.14
CA TRP A 133 21.27 7.99 6.20
C TRP A 133 20.65 8.51 7.52
N TYR A 134 21.40 8.42 8.63
CA TYR A 134 20.97 8.82 9.97
C TYR A 134 20.99 10.34 10.20
N GLU A 135 21.71 11.09 9.36
CA GLU A 135 21.80 12.57 9.39
C GLU A 135 21.01 13.24 8.25
N ASP A 136 20.54 12.47 7.27
CA ASP A 136 19.81 13.01 6.13
C ASP A 136 18.35 13.33 6.49
N ASN A 137 18.09 14.61 6.76
CA ASN A 137 16.75 15.12 7.03
C ASN A 137 15.79 15.03 5.83
N HIS A 138 16.28 14.71 4.63
CA HIS A 138 15.43 14.45 3.47
C HIS A 138 14.98 12.99 3.41
N PHE A 139 15.65 12.06 4.08
CA PHE A 139 15.27 10.67 4.12
C PHE A 139 14.11 10.47 5.10
N LEU A 140 12.93 10.10 4.58
CA LEU A 140 11.70 10.01 5.35
C LEU A 140 11.45 8.61 5.90
N GLY A 141 11.81 7.56 5.15
CA GLY A 141 11.61 6.19 5.58
C GLY A 141 11.60 5.18 4.43
N PHE A 142 11.09 3.99 4.71
CA PHE A 142 11.11 2.85 3.81
C PHE A 142 9.68 2.51 3.39
N VAL A 143 9.41 2.48 2.09
CA VAL A 143 8.19 1.87 1.55
C VAL A 143 8.51 0.41 1.24
N LEU A 144 7.76 -0.49 1.85
CA LEU A 144 7.94 -1.94 1.76
C LEU A 144 6.84 -2.52 0.87
N PHE A 145 7.22 -3.48 0.03
CA PHE A 145 6.34 -4.13 -0.94
C PHE A 145 6.41 -5.63 -0.76
N PHE A 146 5.26 -6.30 -0.67
CA PHE A 146 5.16 -7.75 -0.65
C PHE A 146 4.10 -8.19 -1.66
N HIS A 147 4.52 -8.91 -2.68
CA HIS A 147 3.65 -9.39 -3.75
C HIS A 147 3.19 -10.81 -3.41
N HIS A 148 1.90 -10.90 -3.12
CA HIS A 148 1.20 -12.13 -2.77
C HIS A 148 0.57 -12.73 -4.03
N VAL A 149 0.79 -14.02 -4.23
CA VAL A 149 0.17 -14.79 -5.33
C VAL A 149 -0.58 -15.99 -4.75
N PRO A 150 -1.69 -16.40 -5.39
CA PRO A 150 -2.35 -17.66 -5.04
C PRO A 150 -1.39 -18.84 -5.20
N LEU A 151 -1.57 -19.84 -4.35
CA LEU A 151 -0.97 -21.16 -4.45
C LEU A 151 -1.86 -22.09 -5.26
N ASP A 152 -1.24 -23.03 -5.96
CA ASP A 152 -1.98 -24.15 -6.57
C ASP A 152 -2.50 -25.07 -5.46
N ASP A 153 -3.65 -25.74 -5.69
CA ASP A 153 -4.33 -26.58 -4.69
C ASP A 153 -3.42 -27.65 -4.05
N ASP A 154 -2.42 -28.14 -4.80
CA ASP A 154 -1.45 -29.16 -4.35
C ASP A 154 -0.35 -28.60 -3.43
N GLU A 155 -0.17 -27.28 -3.36
CA GLU A 155 0.82 -26.58 -2.51
C GLU A 155 0.21 -26.08 -1.17
N CYS A 156 -1.11 -26.25 -0.99
CA CYS A 156 -1.84 -25.71 0.16
C CYS A 156 -1.90 -26.75 1.29
N GLU A 157 -0.84 -26.83 2.10
CA GLU A 157 -0.95 -27.51 3.40
C GLU A 157 -1.74 -26.60 4.36
N THR A 158 -2.89 -27.06 4.84
CA THR A 158 -3.70 -26.30 5.80
C THR A 158 -2.97 -26.22 7.13
N THR A 159 -2.43 -25.06 7.43
CA THR A 159 -1.72 -24.82 8.68
C THR A 159 -2.50 -23.82 9.51
N GLN A 160 -3.14 -24.35 10.54
CA GLN A 160 -3.66 -23.55 11.64
C GLN A 160 -2.45 -23.24 12.52
N ASP A 161 -1.99 -21.98 12.50
CA ASP A 161 -1.56 -21.22 13.69
C ASP A 161 -0.53 -20.14 13.35
N GLY A 162 -0.95 -18.87 13.51
CA GLY A 162 -0.14 -17.65 13.50
C GLY A 162 -0.66 -16.59 12.52
N GLU A 163 -0.20 -15.35 12.66
CA GLU A 163 -0.57 -14.25 11.77
C GLU A 163 0.62 -13.87 10.88
N PRO A 164 0.42 -13.66 9.57
CA PRO A 164 1.48 -13.20 8.69
C PRO A 164 1.95 -11.81 9.14
N HIS A 165 3.26 -11.59 9.14
CA HIS A 165 3.86 -10.34 9.58
C HIS A 165 5.19 -10.07 8.88
N CYS A 166 5.58 -8.80 8.83
CA CYS A 166 6.91 -8.40 8.41
C CYS A 166 7.78 -8.07 9.62
N GLU A 167 8.90 -8.78 9.74
CA GLU A 167 9.97 -8.43 10.66
C GLU A 167 10.94 -7.45 9.98
N LEU A 168 11.19 -6.31 10.64
CA LEU A 168 12.18 -5.34 10.24
C LEU A 168 13.43 -5.48 11.11
N THR A 169 14.59 -5.56 10.48
CA THR A 169 15.87 -5.68 11.18
C THR A 169 16.90 -4.72 10.63
N ILE A 170 17.80 -4.28 11.51
CA ILE A 170 18.98 -3.50 11.15
C ILE A 170 20.23 -4.28 11.59
N SER A 171 21.25 -4.31 10.75
CA SER A 171 22.42 -5.15 10.98
C SER A 171 23.75 -4.51 10.55
N HIS A 172 24.84 -5.00 11.12
CA HIS A 172 26.22 -4.73 10.70
C HIS A 172 27.07 -5.99 10.93
N GLY A 173 27.59 -6.59 9.86
CA GLY A 173 28.28 -7.88 9.93
C GLY A 173 27.34 -8.95 10.51
N ASP A 174 27.80 -9.63 11.57
CA ASP A 174 27.02 -10.67 12.26
C ASP A 174 26.07 -10.11 13.33
N GLN A 175 26.14 -8.81 13.64
CA GLN A 175 25.24 -8.16 14.60
C GLN A 175 23.94 -7.76 13.91
N SER A 176 22.80 -8.09 14.53
CA SER A 176 21.47 -7.79 14.01
C SER A 176 20.54 -7.46 15.16
N GLU A 177 19.71 -6.44 14.97
CA GLU A 177 18.71 -5.97 15.93
C GLU A 177 17.36 -5.84 15.25
N ARG A 178 16.29 -6.17 15.97
CA ARG A 178 14.92 -6.05 15.47
C ARG A 178 14.41 -4.63 15.69
N LEU A 179 13.92 -4.00 14.63
CA LEU A 179 13.37 -2.65 14.66
C LEU A 179 11.86 -2.65 14.93
N ASP A 180 11.13 -3.51 14.23
CA ASP A 180 9.67 -3.56 14.31
C ASP A 180 9.15 -4.91 13.82
N GLU A 181 7.90 -5.20 14.17
CA GLU A 181 7.14 -6.38 13.75
C GLU A 181 5.75 -5.92 13.29
N MET A 182 5.58 -5.82 11.97
CA MET A 182 4.41 -5.23 11.34
C MET A 182 3.46 -6.35 10.92
N TRP A 183 2.36 -6.48 11.64
CA TRP A 183 1.37 -7.51 11.37
C TRP A 183 0.54 -7.19 10.13
N PHE A 184 0.40 -8.17 9.24
CA PHE A 184 -0.41 -8.06 8.05
C PHE A 184 -1.87 -8.39 8.41
N HIS A 185 -2.63 -7.35 8.73
CA HIS A 185 -4.07 -7.45 8.97
C HIS A 185 -4.82 -6.96 7.73
N SER A 186 -5.04 -7.84 6.75
CA SER A 186 -6.04 -7.57 5.72
C SER A 186 -7.43 -7.95 6.23
N GLU A 187 -8.40 -7.05 6.02
CA GLU A 187 -9.82 -7.28 6.24
C GLU A 187 -10.52 -7.56 4.90
N CYS A 188 -9.82 -8.22 3.99
CA CYS A 188 -10.50 -9.16 3.14
C CYS A 188 -11.21 -10.12 4.13
N LYS A 189 -12.54 -10.30 4.07
CA LYS A 189 -13.36 -11.14 5.00
C LYS A 189 -12.98 -12.64 5.00
N THR A 190 -11.80 -12.90 4.50
CA THR A 190 -11.12 -14.13 4.19
C THR A 190 -9.95 -14.38 5.17
N TYR A 191 -9.53 -13.42 5.99
CA TYR A 191 -8.59 -13.70 7.10
C TYR A 191 -9.34 -13.85 8.41
N TRP A 192 -9.73 -15.08 8.76
CA TRP A 192 -10.28 -15.40 10.09
C TRP A 192 -9.16 -15.85 11.03
N ILE A 193 -8.76 -15.02 11.98
CA ILE A 193 -8.16 -15.50 13.22
C ILE A 193 -9.33 -15.84 14.15
N ARG A 194 -9.64 -17.14 14.27
CA ARG A 194 -10.56 -17.62 15.30
C ARG A 194 -9.91 -17.45 16.67
N ASP A 195 -9.99 -16.26 17.28
CA ASP A 195 -10.09 -16.17 18.76
C ASP A 195 -10.45 -14.81 19.38
N LEU A 196 -10.89 -13.79 18.62
CA LEU A 196 -11.25 -12.48 19.21
C LEU A 196 -12.70 -12.05 19.00
N SER A 197 -13.67 -12.98 19.02
CA SER A 197 -15.10 -12.63 19.11
C SER A 197 -15.70 -13.07 20.45
N TYR A 198 -15.54 -12.24 21.47
CA TYR A 198 -16.53 -12.17 22.54
C TYR A 198 -17.60 -11.17 22.08
N GLY A 199 -18.76 -11.68 21.66
CA GLY A 199 -20.00 -10.88 21.55
C GLY A 199 -20.69 -10.90 20.19
N ASP A 200 -21.73 -11.73 20.12
CA ASP A 200 -23.01 -11.56 19.44
C ASP A 200 -23.09 -11.14 17.95
N GLU A 201 -23.54 -12.11 17.15
CA GLU A 201 -24.52 -12.01 16.06
C GLU A 201 -24.59 -10.68 15.30
N LEU A 202 -23.84 -10.58 14.20
CA LEU A 202 -24.26 -9.93 12.97
C LEU A 202 -23.48 -10.58 11.82
N ASP A 203 -24.13 -11.49 11.12
CA ASP A 203 -23.64 -12.15 9.91
C ASP A 203 -23.58 -11.11 8.76
N PRO A 204 -22.40 -10.62 8.30
CA PRO A 204 -22.37 -9.55 7.33
C PRO A 204 -21.80 -10.06 6.01
N TYR A 205 -22.66 -10.20 4.99
CA TYR A 205 -22.35 -10.13 3.56
C TYR A 205 -21.01 -10.77 3.11
N TYR A 206 -21.12 -12.00 2.59
CA TYR A 206 -20.06 -12.70 1.87
C TYR A 206 -19.58 -11.87 0.66
N SER A 207 -18.40 -11.27 0.80
CA SER A 207 -17.60 -10.75 -0.32
C SER A 207 -16.60 -11.81 -0.74
N GLY A 208 -16.57 -12.17 -2.02
CA GLY A 208 -15.90 -13.36 -2.55
C GLY A 208 -14.40 -13.49 -2.24
N SER A 209 -13.91 -14.73 -2.27
CA SER A 209 -12.47 -15.02 -2.33
C SER A 209 -11.89 -14.47 -3.65
N THR A 210 -10.73 -13.82 -3.59
CA THR A 210 -9.98 -13.38 -4.76
C THR A 210 -8.95 -14.44 -5.12
N SER A 211 -8.92 -14.90 -6.37
CA SER A 211 -7.79 -15.68 -6.92
C SER A 211 -6.76 -14.78 -7.61
N ASP A 212 -6.87 -13.46 -7.48
CA ASP A 212 -5.96 -12.52 -8.12
C ASP A 212 -4.78 -12.17 -7.21
N PRO A 213 -3.56 -12.04 -7.75
CA PRO A 213 -2.42 -11.52 -7.02
C PRO A 213 -2.65 -10.11 -6.46
N ALA A 214 -2.02 -9.82 -5.34
CA ALA A 214 -2.11 -8.53 -4.65
C ALA A 214 -0.73 -8.08 -4.16
N ILE A 215 -0.57 -6.76 -3.97
CA ILE A 215 0.64 -6.19 -3.37
C ILE A 215 0.24 -5.54 -2.06
N TRP A 216 0.85 -5.99 -0.97
CA TRP A 216 0.86 -5.26 0.28
C TRP A 216 1.96 -4.20 0.23
N VAL A 217 1.56 -2.96 0.47
CA VAL A 217 2.42 -1.79 0.59
C VAL A 217 2.28 -1.25 2.00
N THR A 218 3.42 -1.07 2.68
CA THR A 218 3.44 -0.40 3.99
C THR A 218 4.64 0.55 4.08
N TYR A 219 4.60 1.45 5.04
CA TYR A 219 5.61 2.50 5.21
C TYR A 219 6.19 2.44 6.62
N PHE A 220 7.50 2.30 6.71
CA PHE A 220 8.26 2.37 7.96
C PHE A 220 9.01 3.70 8.04
N PRO A 221 8.60 4.65 8.90
CA PRO A 221 9.24 5.95 9.01
C PRO A 221 10.67 5.83 9.54
N GLN A 222 11.60 6.61 8.97
CA GLN A 222 12.96 6.73 9.49
C GLN A 222 12.96 7.24 10.94
N ILE A 223 11.99 8.08 11.31
CA ILE A 223 11.81 8.57 12.69
C ILE A 223 11.46 7.45 13.69
N SER A 224 10.94 6.31 13.23
CA SER A 224 10.61 5.16 14.09
C SER A 224 11.84 4.33 14.46
N ILE A 225 12.98 4.48 13.79
CA ILE A 225 14.22 3.78 14.17
C ILE A 225 14.70 4.32 15.54
N PRO A 226 15.02 3.47 16.54
CA PRO A 226 15.59 3.92 17.81
C PRO A 226 16.90 4.74 17.64
N GLY A 227 17.10 5.70 18.55
CA GLY A 227 18.26 6.61 18.49
C GLY A 227 19.61 5.87 18.58
N GLU A 228 19.68 4.76 19.33
CA GLU A 228 20.89 3.93 19.42
C GLU A 228 21.31 3.29 18.10
N TYR A 229 20.37 3.12 17.15
CA TYR A 229 20.65 2.52 15.85
C TYR A 229 20.90 3.56 14.74
N ARG A 230 20.68 4.85 15.02
CA ARG A 230 20.96 5.96 14.08
C ARG A 230 22.43 6.32 14.07
N SER A 231 23.25 5.48 13.44
CA SER A 231 24.67 5.74 13.25
C SER A 231 25.21 5.13 11.97
N SER A 232 26.42 5.54 11.58
CA SER A 232 27.13 4.96 10.44
C SER A 232 27.53 3.49 10.65
N TRP A 233 27.46 2.99 11.88
CA TRP A 233 27.76 1.59 12.19
C TRP A 233 26.70 0.67 11.59
N TRP A 234 25.42 1.00 11.76
CA TRP A 234 24.32 0.21 11.22
C TRP A 234 24.09 0.57 9.75
N ASN A 235 24.41 -0.38 8.87
CA ASN A 235 24.51 -0.14 7.43
C ASN A 235 23.67 -1.09 6.58
N ASN A 236 22.98 -2.06 7.18
CA ASN A 236 22.07 -2.95 6.47
C ASN A 236 20.68 -2.87 7.07
N PHE A 237 19.67 -2.72 6.22
CA PHE A 237 18.26 -2.80 6.59
C PHE A 237 17.64 -3.98 5.86
N LYS A 238 16.81 -4.75 6.55
CA LYS A 238 16.19 -5.97 6.03
C LYS A 238 14.73 -6.02 6.45
N ALA A 239 13.88 -6.33 5.48
CA ALA A 239 12.48 -6.66 5.68
C ALA A 239 12.29 -8.14 5.31
N HIS A 240 11.72 -8.91 6.22
CA HIS A 240 11.44 -10.33 6.03
C HIS A 240 9.98 -10.62 6.37
N PHE A 241 9.24 -11.21 5.45
CA PHE A 241 7.84 -11.56 5.65
C PHE A 241 7.73 -12.99 6.17
N HIS A 242 7.27 -13.12 7.39
CA HIS A 242 6.96 -14.39 8.03
C HIS A 242 5.51 -14.77 7.75
N THR A 243 5.29 -16.05 7.52
CA THR A 243 3.96 -16.63 7.49
C THR A 243 3.85 -17.85 8.38
N PRO A 244 2.63 -18.19 8.81
CA PRO A 244 2.40 -19.31 9.70
C PRO A 244 2.40 -20.62 8.89
N ILE A 245 3.62 -21.15 8.74
CA ILE A 245 4.04 -22.47 8.21
C ILE A 245 4.29 -22.52 6.69
N GLY A 246 5.40 -23.18 6.32
CA GLY A 246 6.03 -23.15 4.98
C GLY A 246 7.08 -22.03 4.83
N ASP A 247 7.71 -21.89 3.66
CA ASP A 247 8.71 -20.84 3.37
C ASP A 247 8.09 -19.49 2.94
N GLY A 248 6.79 -19.28 3.19
CA GLY A 248 6.12 -17.98 2.98
C GLY A 248 4.65 -18.01 2.61
N SER A 249 3.90 -19.08 2.95
CA SER A 249 2.46 -19.23 2.67
C SER A 249 1.50 -18.88 3.81
N PHE A 250 0.34 -18.30 3.50
CA PHE A 250 -0.74 -17.93 4.44
C PHE A 250 -2.12 -18.06 3.77
N SER A 251 -3.20 -18.26 4.52
CA SER A 251 -4.55 -18.50 3.98
C SER A 251 -5.40 -17.25 3.90
N CYS A 252 -6.22 -17.14 2.85
CA CYS A 252 -7.21 -16.09 2.65
C CYS A 252 -8.51 -16.76 2.16
N GLY A 253 -9.53 -16.90 3.00
CA GLY A 253 -10.92 -17.06 2.57
C GLY A 253 -11.48 -18.41 2.86
N ASP A 254 -12.11 -18.99 1.85
CA ASP A 254 -12.51 -20.39 1.79
C ASP A 254 -11.27 -21.32 1.71
N ASN A 255 -10.22 -21.02 2.48
CA ASN A 255 -8.90 -21.68 2.52
C ASN A 255 -8.04 -21.58 1.25
N THR A 256 -8.21 -20.57 0.40
CA THR A 256 -7.25 -20.34 -0.71
C THR A 256 -5.92 -19.86 -0.14
N CYS A 257 -4.86 -20.66 -0.30
CA CYS A 257 -3.52 -20.33 0.17
C CYS A 257 -2.85 -19.30 -0.76
N PHE A 258 -2.09 -18.38 -0.18
CA PHE A 258 -1.27 -17.39 -0.86
C PHE A 258 0.18 -17.53 -0.40
N LYS A 259 1.13 -17.16 -1.25
CA LYS A 259 2.55 -17.01 -0.87
C LYS A 259 3.11 -15.65 -1.25
N VAL A 260 4.11 -15.18 -0.51
CA VAL A 260 4.95 -14.07 -0.98
C VAL A 260 5.85 -14.56 -2.10
N LYS A 261 5.58 -14.11 -3.33
CA LYS A 261 6.39 -14.43 -4.51
C LYS A 261 7.64 -13.56 -4.60
N SER A 262 7.51 -12.29 -4.26
CA SER A 262 8.58 -11.30 -4.34
C SER A 262 8.34 -10.19 -3.35
N CYS A 263 9.42 -9.50 -2.96
CA CYS A 263 9.38 -8.36 -2.07
C CYS A 263 10.29 -7.24 -2.56
N GLY A 264 10.06 -6.03 -2.05
CA GLY A 264 10.86 -4.87 -2.42
C GLY A 264 10.88 -3.77 -1.37
N ILE A 265 11.88 -2.90 -1.50
CA ILE A 265 12.08 -1.70 -0.68
C ILE A 265 12.31 -0.52 -1.61
N HIS A 266 11.63 0.58 -1.32
CA HIS A 266 11.92 1.89 -1.88
C HIS A 266 12.23 2.88 -0.74
N LEU A 267 13.32 3.62 -0.89
CA LEU A 267 13.70 4.67 0.05
C LEU A 267 12.93 5.94 -0.30
N LEU A 268 12.11 6.43 0.62
CA LEU A 268 11.29 7.61 0.41
C LEU A 268 12.03 8.86 0.88
N TYR A 269 12.18 9.84 -0.01
CA TYR A 269 12.76 11.13 0.27
C TYR A 269 11.73 12.27 0.13
N ALA A 270 11.94 13.35 0.87
CA ALA A 270 11.10 14.54 0.82
C ALA A 270 11.00 15.11 -0.61
N GLN A 271 12.12 15.06 -1.35
CA GLN A 271 12.25 15.62 -2.69
C GLN A 271 11.80 14.70 -3.82
N ASP A 272 11.40 13.45 -3.56
CA ASP A 272 10.87 12.57 -4.62
C ASP A 272 9.69 13.27 -5.28
N GLN A 273 9.92 13.80 -6.48
CA GLN A 273 8.94 14.60 -7.18
C GLN A 273 7.96 13.69 -7.88
N ILE A 274 6.67 13.85 -7.55
CA ILE A 274 5.58 13.56 -8.48
C ILE A 274 5.77 14.56 -9.63
N HIS A 275 6.50 14.16 -10.67
CA HIS A 275 6.69 15.00 -11.85
C HIS A 275 5.38 15.02 -12.63
N TYR A 276 4.51 15.99 -12.32
CA TYR A 276 3.46 16.36 -13.27
C TYR A 276 4.15 16.91 -14.52
N PRO A 277 3.90 16.39 -15.74
CA PRO A 277 4.36 17.05 -16.94
C PRO A 277 3.67 18.42 -17.01
N GLN A 278 4.38 19.47 -16.63
CA GLN A 278 4.00 20.83 -17.00
C GLN A 278 4.08 20.90 -18.53
N PRO A 279 3.05 21.39 -19.24
CA PRO A 279 3.19 21.66 -20.65
C PRO A 279 4.33 22.66 -20.81
N SER A 280 5.34 22.26 -21.56
CA SER A 280 6.53 23.05 -21.82
C SER A 280 6.12 24.44 -22.29
N ARG A 281 6.45 25.45 -21.49
CA ARG A 281 6.45 26.86 -21.91
C ARG A 281 7.53 27.01 -22.98
N GLY A 282 7.15 26.76 -24.23
CA GLY A 282 7.96 27.11 -25.39
C GLY A 282 8.21 28.61 -25.41
N SER A 283 9.47 28.99 -25.64
CA SER A 283 9.91 30.37 -25.72
C SER A 283 9.20 31.12 -26.83
N LEU A 284 8.95 32.41 -26.59
CA LEU A 284 8.50 33.38 -27.59
C LEU A 284 9.36 33.31 -28.86
N GLY A 285 8.67 33.32 -30.00
CA GLY A 285 9.17 33.71 -31.31
C GLY A 285 7.98 34.09 -32.18
N ASP A 286 7.87 35.39 -32.50
CA ASP A 286 6.90 36.00 -33.42
C ASP A 286 6.93 35.29 -34.80
N THR A 287 5.89 35.19 -35.64
CA THR A 287 4.97 36.22 -36.16
C THR A 287 3.87 35.53 -37.02
N GLU A 288 2.71 36.21 -37.12
CA GLU A 288 1.74 36.25 -38.24
C GLU A 288 0.69 35.12 -38.53
N ASP A 289 -0.55 35.51 -38.21
CA ASP A 289 -1.78 35.53 -39.05
C ASP A 289 -2.83 34.38 -39.02
N HIS A 290 -4.09 34.83 -38.99
CA HIS A 290 -5.40 34.28 -38.58
C HIS A 290 -6.01 33.07 -39.38
N PRO A 291 -7.24 32.56 -39.11
CA PRO A 291 -8.03 32.40 -37.86
C PRO A 291 -8.67 30.99 -37.65
N ALA A 292 -9.09 30.73 -36.40
CA ALA A 292 -10.13 29.82 -35.88
C ALA A 292 -10.80 28.74 -36.76
N LYS A 293 -10.81 27.47 -36.28
CA LYS A 293 -11.96 26.51 -36.30
C LYS A 293 -11.66 25.16 -35.59
N ARG A 294 -12.42 24.88 -34.51
CA ARG A 294 -13.10 23.62 -34.07
C ARG A 294 -12.34 22.27 -33.89
N LEU A 295 -12.48 21.72 -32.67
CA LEU A 295 -12.98 20.37 -32.24
C LEU A 295 -12.62 19.11 -33.05
N LYS A 296 -12.11 18.05 -32.38
CA LYS A 296 -12.94 16.92 -31.91
C LYS A 296 -12.14 15.87 -31.10
N ILE A 297 -12.79 15.42 -30.04
CA ILE A 297 -12.51 14.22 -29.26
C ILE A 297 -12.85 12.99 -30.11
N LEU A 298 -11.97 11.99 -30.08
CA LEU A 298 -12.35 10.58 -30.01
C LEU A 298 -11.75 10.04 -28.72
#